data_AF-Q8RPT7-F1
#
_entry.id   AF-Q8RPT7-F1
#
_cell.length_a   1.000
_cell.length_b   1.000
_cell.length_c   1.000
_cell.angle_alpha   90.00
_cell.angle_beta   90.00
_cell.angle_gamma   90.00
#
_symmetry.space_group_name_H-M   'P 1'
#
loop_
_entity.id
_entity.type
_entity.pdbx_description
1 polymer ?
#
loop_
_entity_poly.entity_id
_entity_poly.type
_entity_poly.pdbx_seq_one_letter_code
_entity_poly.pdbx_strand_id
1 'polypeptide(L)'
;GTNWGWYAFDPDTNLAYFGTGNPAPWNETMRPGDNKWTMTIFGRDVDTGKAKFGYQKTPHDEWDYAGVNVMMLTDQNNHDYGQPRKLLTHPDRNGIVYTLDRTNGDLVTAAKIDDTVNVFRKIDLKSGLPVRDPEYGTRMDHLARDICPSAMGYHNQGHDSYDPQKRLFFLGVNHICMDWEPFMLP
;
A
#
# COMPACT_ATOMS: atom_id res chain seq x y z
N GLY A 1 13.79 -1.26 -0.09
CA GLY A 1 12.72 -1.71 0.82
C GLY A 1 12.82 -3.20 1.00
N THR A 2 12.65 -3.67 2.23
CA THR A 2 12.64 -5.09 2.62
C THR A 2 11.21 -5.64 2.65
N ASN A 3 11.02 -6.94 2.46
CA ASN A 3 9.72 -7.61 2.45
C ASN A 3 9.59 -8.60 3.64
N TRP A 4 9.12 -8.10 4.77
CA TRP A 4 9.02 -8.84 6.04
C TRP A 4 7.57 -9.16 6.46
N GLY A 5 6.60 -8.93 5.58
CA GLY A 5 5.20 -9.25 5.82
C GLY A 5 4.77 -10.58 5.20
N TRP A 6 3.64 -10.57 4.52
CA TRP A 6 2.95 -11.78 4.06
C TRP A 6 3.00 -11.95 2.54
N TYR A 7 2.68 -13.17 2.11
CA TYR A 7 2.66 -13.58 0.71
C TYR A 7 1.32 -14.23 0.39
N ALA A 8 0.87 -14.10 -0.85
CA ALA A 8 -0.20 -14.91 -1.42
C ALA A 8 0.26 -15.55 -2.72
N PHE A 9 -0.41 -16.61 -3.16
CA PHE A 9 -0.07 -17.34 -4.37
C PHE A 9 -1.33 -17.73 -5.14
N ASP A 10 -1.33 -17.55 -6.47
CA ASP A 10 -2.38 -18.05 -7.36
C ASP A 10 -1.80 -19.07 -8.35
N PRO A 11 -2.16 -20.37 -8.24
CA PRO A 11 -1.66 -21.42 -9.13
C PRO A 11 -2.10 -21.23 -10.60
N ASP A 12 -3.22 -20.56 -10.87
CA ASP A 12 -3.70 -20.36 -12.26
C ASP A 12 -2.82 -19.37 -13.03
N THR A 13 -2.16 -18.46 -12.31
CA THR A 13 -1.26 -17.46 -12.91
C THR A 13 0.22 -17.77 -12.68
N ASN A 14 0.53 -18.74 -11.82
CA ASN A 14 1.86 -19.06 -11.32
C ASN A 14 2.56 -17.88 -10.61
N LEU A 15 1.78 -16.97 -10.01
CA LEU A 15 2.30 -15.75 -9.38
C LEU A 15 2.25 -15.80 -7.86
N ALA A 16 3.35 -15.39 -7.23
CA ALA A 16 3.39 -14.97 -5.83
C ALA A 16 3.22 -13.45 -5.72
N TYR A 17 2.44 -13.02 -4.73
CA TYR A 17 2.10 -11.62 -4.46
C TYR A 17 2.63 -11.20 -3.11
N PHE A 18 3.32 -10.07 -3.06
CA PHE A 18 3.82 -9.49 -1.81
C PHE A 18 4.11 -7.99 -1.96
N GLY A 19 4.25 -7.34 -0.82
CA GLY A 19 4.58 -5.93 -0.72
C GLY A 19 6.05 -5.70 -0.33
N THR A 20 6.65 -4.65 -0.89
CA THR A 20 8.00 -4.19 -0.49
C THR A 20 7.90 -2.99 0.45
N GLY A 21 8.74 -2.98 1.49
CA GLY A 21 8.75 -1.95 2.52
C GLY A 21 9.32 -0.61 2.09
N ASN A 22 9.52 0.25 3.09
CA ASN A 22 9.95 1.65 2.95
C ASN A 22 11.36 1.83 2.36
N PRO A 23 11.64 3.00 1.78
CA PRO A 23 13.00 3.43 1.45
C PRO A 23 13.80 3.81 2.70
N ALA A 24 15.11 3.85 2.55
CA ALA A 24 16.04 4.30 3.58
C ALA A 24 16.86 5.50 3.07
N PRO A 25 17.23 6.46 3.93
CA PRO A 25 16.81 6.58 5.34
C PRO A 25 15.36 7.06 5.47
N TRP A 26 14.84 7.21 6.69
CA TRP A 26 13.53 7.83 6.92
C TRP A 26 13.48 9.30 6.49
N ASN A 27 14.58 10.03 6.68
CA ASN A 27 14.75 11.40 6.17
C ASN A 27 14.61 11.44 4.63
N GLU A 28 13.48 11.99 4.15
CA GLU A 28 13.14 12.04 2.72
C GLU A 28 14.10 12.91 1.93
N THR A 29 14.54 14.03 2.52
CA THR A 29 15.32 15.06 1.84
C THR A 29 16.68 14.51 1.38
N MET A 30 17.17 13.45 2.03
CA MET A 30 18.42 12.76 1.67
C MET A 30 18.29 11.82 0.46
N ARG A 31 17.08 11.53 -0.03
CA ARG A 31 16.82 10.52 -1.07
C ARG A 31 15.80 11.00 -2.10
N PRO A 32 16.12 12.07 -2.87
CA PRO A 32 15.21 12.61 -3.86
C PRO A 32 14.79 11.57 -4.92
N GLY A 33 13.56 11.71 -5.41
CA GLY A 33 12.95 10.86 -6.44
C GLY A 33 12.03 9.77 -5.89
N ASP A 34 11.30 9.08 -6.77
CA ASP A 34 10.23 8.13 -6.40
C ASP A 34 10.69 6.94 -5.53
N ASN A 35 12.00 6.71 -5.44
CA ASN A 35 12.63 5.60 -4.72
C ASN A 35 12.11 4.21 -5.15
N LYS A 36 11.76 4.06 -6.44
CA LYS A 36 11.33 2.77 -6.98
C LYS A 36 12.42 1.71 -6.79
N TRP A 37 12.09 0.48 -6.40
CA TRP A 37 10.74 -0.10 -6.26
C TRP A 37 10.35 -0.38 -4.80
N THR A 38 10.58 0.58 -3.89
CA THR A 38 9.99 0.49 -2.53
C THR A 38 8.48 0.70 -2.56
N MET A 39 7.77 0.36 -1.49
CA MET A 39 6.31 0.57 -1.36
C MET A 39 5.48 -0.03 -2.50
N THR A 40 5.95 -1.13 -3.08
CA THR A 40 5.40 -1.70 -4.31
C THR A 40 4.71 -3.03 -4.02
N ILE A 41 3.47 -3.19 -4.52
CA ILE A 41 2.81 -4.49 -4.66
C ILE A 41 3.39 -5.17 -5.90
N PHE A 42 3.95 -6.36 -5.75
CA PHE A 42 4.46 -7.17 -6.86
C PHE A 42 3.59 -8.40 -7.10
N GLY A 43 3.48 -8.80 -8.37
CA GLY A 43 3.15 -10.16 -8.78
C GLY A 43 4.34 -10.75 -9.53
N ARG A 44 4.98 -11.80 -8.98
CA ARG A 44 6.18 -12.43 -9.54
C ARG A 44 5.94 -13.89 -9.86
N ASP A 45 6.43 -14.32 -11.00
CA ASP A 45 6.43 -15.74 -11.37
C ASP A 45 7.26 -16.55 -10.36
N VAL A 46 6.71 -17.64 -9.83
CA VAL A 46 7.34 -18.39 -8.74
C VAL A 46 8.53 -19.23 -9.18
N ASP A 47 8.58 -19.63 -10.45
CA ASP A 47 9.66 -20.44 -11.00
C ASP A 47 10.90 -19.59 -11.31
N THR A 48 10.70 -18.37 -11.82
CA THR A 48 11.77 -17.51 -12.32
C THR A 48 12.05 -16.28 -11.46
N GLY A 49 11.13 -15.91 -10.56
CA GLY A 49 11.20 -14.68 -9.77
C GLY A 49 10.99 -13.38 -10.57
N LYS A 50 10.71 -13.47 -11.88
CA LYS A 50 10.48 -12.29 -12.73
C LYS A 50 9.16 -11.62 -12.37
N ALA A 51 9.18 -10.30 -12.23
CA ALA A 51 7.97 -9.52 -12.01
C ALA A 51 7.12 -9.48 -13.28
N LYS A 52 5.85 -9.89 -13.16
CA LYS A 52 4.84 -9.69 -14.18
C LYS A 52 4.28 -8.28 -14.12
N PHE A 53 4.05 -7.77 -12.91
CA PHE A 53 3.67 -6.38 -12.66
C PHE A 53 4.25 -5.87 -11.34
N GLY A 54 4.28 -4.54 -11.19
CA GLY A 54 4.64 -3.85 -9.96
C GLY A 54 3.89 -2.52 -9.86
N TYR A 55 3.11 -2.33 -8.80
CA TYR A 55 2.37 -1.09 -8.53
C TYR A 55 2.91 -0.41 -7.27
N GLN A 56 3.54 0.76 -7.45
CA GLN A 56 4.10 1.54 -6.34
C GLN A 56 3.02 2.40 -5.68
N LYS A 57 2.63 2.05 -4.44
CA LYS A 57 1.56 2.68 -3.67
C LYS A 57 1.94 4.08 -3.15
N THR A 58 3.17 4.19 -2.64
CA THR A 58 3.70 5.42 -2.02
C THR A 58 5.03 5.79 -2.69
N PRO A 59 5.00 6.48 -3.85
CA PRO A 59 6.20 7.07 -4.44
C PRO A 59 6.79 8.11 -3.50
N HIS A 60 8.11 8.07 -3.33
CA HIS A 60 8.85 8.96 -2.41
C HIS A 60 8.17 9.03 -1.03
N ASP A 61 8.21 7.92 -0.31
CA ASP A 61 7.64 7.84 1.03
C ASP A 61 8.27 8.87 1.96
N GLU A 62 7.47 9.50 2.82
CA GLU A 62 7.93 10.53 3.76
C GLU A 62 7.61 10.15 5.21
N TRP A 63 7.02 8.98 5.44
CA TRP A 63 6.31 8.67 6.69
C TRP A 63 6.55 7.25 7.24
N ASP A 64 7.43 6.47 6.62
CA ASP A 64 7.63 5.05 6.94
C ASP A 64 6.37 4.20 6.73
N TYR A 65 5.60 4.42 5.67
CA TYR A 65 4.44 3.55 5.37
C TYR A 65 4.85 2.22 4.72
N ALA A 66 5.70 1.43 5.40
CA ALA A 66 6.31 0.24 4.82
C ALA A 66 5.26 -0.73 4.27
N GLY A 67 5.17 -0.82 2.94
CA GLY A 67 4.02 -1.42 2.27
C GLY A 67 4.03 -2.95 2.20
N VAL A 68 4.14 -3.64 3.33
CA VAL A 68 4.35 -5.10 3.45
C VAL A 68 3.13 -5.89 3.94
N ASN A 69 2.01 -5.21 4.20
CA ASN A 69 0.81 -5.81 4.81
C ASN A 69 0.22 -6.98 4.00
N VAL A 70 -0.74 -7.69 4.60
CA VAL A 70 -1.40 -8.88 4.06
C VAL A 70 -1.90 -8.71 2.61
N MET A 71 -1.84 -9.80 1.84
CA MET A 71 -2.39 -9.91 0.48
C MET A 71 -3.53 -10.93 0.50
N MET A 72 -4.77 -10.49 0.28
CA MET A 72 -5.94 -11.38 0.30
C MET A 72 -6.48 -11.56 -1.12
N LEU A 73 -6.39 -12.77 -1.66
CA LEU A 73 -6.89 -13.08 -3.01
C LEU A 73 -8.36 -13.45 -2.94
N THR A 74 -9.16 -12.85 -3.81
CA THR A 74 -10.60 -13.14 -3.90
C THR A 74 -11.06 -13.16 -5.35
N ASP A 75 -12.06 -13.97 -5.65
CA ASP A 75 -12.78 -13.92 -6.93
C ASP A 75 -14.14 -13.30 -6.67
N GLN A 76 -14.38 -12.12 -7.24
CA GLN A 76 -15.60 -11.37 -6.98
C GLN A 76 -16.33 -11.03 -8.28
N ASN A 77 -17.63 -11.32 -8.29
CA ASN A 77 -18.56 -10.82 -9.29
C ASN A 77 -19.05 -9.45 -8.85
N ASN A 78 -18.82 -8.41 -9.65
CA ASN A 78 -19.67 -7.22 -9.59
C ASN A 78 -20.63 -7.22 -10.79
N HIS A 79 -21.66 -6.38 -10.71
CA HIS A 79 -22.63 -6.26 -11.81
C HIS A 79 -22.04 -5.63 -13.08
N ASP A 80 -20.85 -5.01 -12.99
CA ASP A 80 -20.24 -4.24 -14.08
C ASP A 80 -19.30 -5.09 -14.98
N TYR A 81 -18.78 -6.22 -14.50
CA TYR A 81 -17.72 -6.97 -15.19
C TYR A 81 -18.20 -8.19 -16.00
N GLY A 82 -19.47 -8.61 -15.86
CA GLY A 82 -20.05 -9.75 -16.59
C GLY A 82 -19.45 -11.14 -16.28
N GLN A 83 -18.25 -11.20 -15.68
CA GLN A 83 -17.53 -12.40 -15.22
C GLN A 83 -16.82 -12.13 -13.88
N PRO A 84 -16.54 -13.17 -13.07
CA PRO A 84 -15.76 -13.03 -11.84
C PRO A 84 -14.38 -12.44 -12.12
N ARG A 85 -14.05 -11.34 -11.43
CA ARG A 85 -12.72 -10.74 -11.51
C ARG A 85 -11.81 -11.38 -10.48
N LYS A 86 -10.61 -11.75 -10.92
CA LYS A 86 -9.53 -12.27 -10.06
C LYS A 86 -8.84 -11.09 -9.38
N LEU A 87 -9.11 -10.88 -8.09
CA LEU A 87 -8.66 -9.72 -7.32
C LEU A 87 -7.59 -10.08 -6.28
N LEU A 88 -6.75 -9.10 -5.95
CA LEU A 88 -6.02 -9.02 -4.69
C LEU A 88 -6.46 -7.78 -3.91
N THR A 89 -6.66 -7.91 -2.60
CA THR A 89 -6.99 -6.79 -1.70
C THR A 89 -5.92 -6.66 -0.63
N HIS A 90 -5.50 -5.42 -0.38
CA HIS A 90 -4.35 -5.08 0.44
C HIS A 90 -4.60 -3.79 1.25
N PRO A 91 -4.85 -3.88 2.57
CA PRO A 91 -4.90 -2.72 3.45
C PRO A 91 -3.48 -2.25 3.80
N ASP A 92 -3.06 -1.08 3.31
CA ASP A 92 -1.69 -0.59 3.49
C ASP A 92 -1.51 0.26 4.77
N ARG A 93 -0.26 0.41 5.21
CA ARG A 93 0.14 1.31 6.31
C ARG A 93 -0.34 2.74 6.08
N ASN A 94 -0.31 3.21 4.83
CA ASN A 94 -0.68 4.57 4.45
C ASN A 94 -2.19 4.89 4.60
N GLY A 95 -2.98 3.94 5.09
CA GLY A 95 -4.41 4.11 5.35
C GLY A 95 -5.30 3.93 4.12
N ILE A 96 -4.76 3.44 3.01
CA ILE A 96 -5.52 3.10 1.81
C ILE A 96 -5.66 1.58 1.69
N VAL A 97 -6.88 1.11 1.44
CA VAL A 97 -7.17 -0.27 1.03
C VAL A 97 -7.16 -0.32 -0.49
N TYR A 98 -6.18 -1.02 -1.05
CA TYR A 98 -6.03 -1.21 -2.49
C TYR A 98 -6.66 -2.53 -2.93
N THR A 99 -7.38 -2.51 -4.04
CA THR A 99 -7.81 -3.72 -4.75
C THR A 99 -7.32 -3.65 -6.19
N LEU A 100 -6.58 -4.67 -6.62
CA LEU A 100 -6.01 -4.78 -7.97
C LEU A 100 -6.52 -6.06 -8.65
N ASP A 101 -6.59 -6.05 -9.97
CA ASP A 101 -6.68 -7.27 -10.76
C ASP A 101 -5.36 -8.03 -10.65
N ARG A 102 -5.39 -9.21 -10.04
CA ARG A 102 -4.16 -9.94 -9.71
C ARG A 102 -3.51 -10.62 -10.92
N THR A 103 -4.15 -10.59 -12.08
CA THR A 103 -3.61 -11.21 -13.30
C THR A 103 -2.67 -10.29 -14.07
N ASN A 104 -2.87 -8.97 -13.95
CA ASN A 104 -2.14 -7.96 -14.73
C ASN A 104 -1.68 -6.74 -13.90
N GLY A 105 -2.18 -6.55 -12.67
CA GLY A 105 -1.81 -5.44 -11.80
C GLY A 105 -2.65 -4.17 -11.96
N ASP A 106 -3.74 -4.22 -12.73
CA ASP A 106 -4.61 -3.05 -12.93
C ASP A 106 -5.28 -2.64 -11.62
N LEU A 107 -5.26 -1.33 -11.32
CA LEU A 107 -5.93 -0.79 -10.15
C LEU A 107 -7.45 -0.81 -10.34
N VAL A 108 -8.16 -1.46 -9.42
CA VAL A 108 -9.64 -1.57 -9.44
C VAL A 108 -10.25 -0.55 -8.49
N THR A 109 -9.81 -0.56 -7.23
CA THR A 109 -10.22 0.44 -6.22
C THR A 109 -9.05 0.81 -5.33
N ALA A 110 -9.11 2.02 -4.78
CA ALA A 110 -8.20 2.50 -3.75
C ALA A 110 -8.95 3.50 -2.88
N ALA A 111 -9.33 3.09 -1.68
CA ALA A 111 -10.16 3.88 -0.78
C ALA A 111 -9.50 4.04 0.58
N LYS A 112 -9.73 5.18 1.23
CA LYS A 112 -9.30 5.38 2.62
C LYS A 112 -10.00 4.36 3.53
N ILE A 113 -9.25 3.74 4.43
CA ILE A 113 -9.79 2.82 5.44
C ILE A 113 -10.60 3.58 6.50
N ASP A 114 -10.28 4.85 6.70
CA ASP A 114 -10.90 5.78 7.64
C ASP A 114 -10.81 7.21 7.07
N ASP A 115 -11.80 8.06 7.34
CA ASP A 115 -11.90 9.39 6.73
C ASP A 115 -10.85 10.39 7.25
N THR A 116 -10.21 10.10 8.38
CA THR A 116 -9.17 10.94 8.99
C THR A 116 -7.81 10.87 8.29
N VAL A 117 -7.60 9.94 7.35
CA VAL A 117 -6.37 9.89 6.54
C VAL A 117 -6.19 11.21 5.78
N ASN A 118 -5.06 11.90 5.97
CA ASN A 118 -4.87 13.27 5.46
C ASN A 118 -3.66 13.45 4.53
N VAL A 119 -2.69 12.54 4.57
CA VAL A 119 -1.49 12.58 3.68
C VAL A 119 -1.81 12.56 2.18
N PHE A 120 -2.94 11.96 1.81
CA PHE A 120 -3.44 11.94 0.45
C PHE A 120 -4.88 12.46 0.41
N ARG A 121 -5.14 13.36 -0.54
CA ARG A 121 -6.51 13.80 -0.84
C ARG A 121 -7.33 12.67 -1.42
N LYS A 122 -6.73 11.92 -2.35
CA LYS A 122 -7.29 10.73 -3.00
C LYS A 122 -6.19 9.94 -3.71
N ILE A 123 -6.52 8.73 -4.16
CA ILE A 123 -5.77 8.05 -5.21
C ILE A 123 -6.44 8.35 -6.55
N ASP A 124 -5.68 8.85 -7.52
CA ASP A 124 -6.20 9.05 -8.87
C ASP A 124 -6.15 7.72 -9.62
N LEU A 125 -7.32 7.10 -9.85
CA LEU A 125 -7.41 5.76 -10.44
C LEU A 125 -6.95 5.69 -11.91
N LYS A 126 -6.90 6.83 -12.62
CA LYS A 126 -6.48 6.87 -14.03
C LYS A 126 -4.96 6.82 -14.13
N SER A 127 -4.27 7.57 -13.30
CA SER A 127 -2.80 7.60 -13.23
C SER A 127 -2.22 6.53 -12.31
N GLY A 128 -3.01 6.02 -11.36
CA GLY A 128 -2.57 5.13 -10.30
C GLY A 128 -1.73 5.83 -9.22
N LEU A 129 -1.74 7.17 -9.15
CA LEU A 129 -0.88 7.93 -8.24
C LEU A 129 -1.67 8.53 -7.06
N PRO A 130 -1.06 8.56 -5.85
CA PRO A 130 -1.62 9.34 -4.75
C PRO A 130 -1.52 10.84 -5.03
N VAL A 131 -2.64 11.55 -4.85
CA VAL A 131 -2.66 13.02 -4.83
C VAL A 131 -2.28 13.48 -3.43
N ARG A 132 -1.00 13.80 -3.25
CA ARG A 132 -0.41 14.22 -1.97
C ARG A 132 -1.02 15.54 -1.49
N ASP A 133 -1.19 15.67 -0.18
CA ASP A 133 -1.46 16.96 0.45
C ASP A 133 -0.17 17.53 1.05
N PRO A 134 0.40 18.62 0.50
CA PRO A 134 1.68 19.16 0.96
C PRO A 134 1.69 19.61 2.43
N GLU A 135 0.52 19.87 3.02
CA GLU A 135 0.38 20.26 4.43
C GLU A 135 0.91 19.17 5.39
N TYR A 136 0.77 17.89 5.01
CA TYR A 136 1.15 16.75 5.83
C TYR A 136 2.43 16.04 5.34
N GLY A 137 3.21 16.70 4.47
CA GLY A 137 4.51 16.22 4.03
C GLY A 137 5.61 16.46 5.06
N THR A 138 6.60 15.57 5.11
CA THR A 138 7.78 15.75 5.98
C THR A 138 8.95 16.30 5.16
N ARG A 139 9.82 17.08 5.80
CA ARG A 139 11.05 17.61 5.18
C ARG A 139 12.02 18.12 6.24
N MET A 140 13.29 18.21 5.90
CA MET A 140 14.31 18.79 6.79
C MET A 140 13.92 20.19 7.27
N ASP A 141 14.32 20.52 8.50
CA ASP A 141 14.12 21.81 9.16
C ASP A 141 12.63 22.21 9.30
N HIS A 142 11.75 21.22 9.38
CA HIS A 142 10.31 21.41 9.55
C HIS A 142 9.68 20.32 10.41
N LEU A 143 9.10 20.71 11.54
CA LEU A 143 8.20 19.88 12.34
C LEU A 143 6.81 19.87 11.70
N ALA A 144 6.49 18.79 10.98
CA ALA A 144 5.14 18.52 10.52
C ALA A 144 4.29 17.96 11.68
N ARG A 145 3.00 18.31 11.73
CA ARG A 145 2.10 17.96 12.83
C ARG A 145 0.81 17.34 12.35
N ASP A 146 0.16 16.59 13.23
CA ASP A 146 -1.18 16.01 13.00
C ASP A 146 -1.27 15.16 11.72
N ILE A 147 -0.19 14.47 11.37
CA ILE A 147 -0.15 13.57 10.20
C ILE A 147 -0.91 12.28 10.53
N CYS A 148 -1.88 11.93 9.68
CA CYS A 148 -2.65 10.70 9.79
C CYS A 148 -2.58 9.89 8.47
N PRO A 149 -2.11 8.63 8.51
CA PRO A 149 -1.70 7.86 9.69
C PRO A 149 -0.36 8.28 10.33
N SER A 150 -0.06 7.73 11.50
CA SER A 150 1.32 7.69 12.03
C SER A 150 2.17 6.67 11.28
N ALA A 151 3.49 6.66 11.52
CA ALA A 151 4.41 5.65 11.00
C ALA A 151 3.96 4.21 11.26
N MET A 152 3.26 3.96 12.38
CA MET A 152 2.69 2.63 12.69
C MET A 152 1.61 2.19 11.69
N GLY A 153 1.07 3.15 10.94
CA GLY A 153 0.03 3.00 9.93
C GLY A 153 -1.36 2.77 10.52
N TYR A 154 -2.41 3.01 9.73
CA TYR A 154 -3.78 2.58 10.09
C TYR A 154 -3.98 1.07 9.92
N HIS A 155 -3.05 0.39 9.26
CA HIS A 155 -2.95 -1.05 9.28
C HIS A 155 -1.47 -1.47 9.33
N ASN A 156 -1.16 -2.59 9.98
CA ASN A 156 0.22 -3.07 10.14
C ASN A 156 0.34 -4.56 9.77
N GLN A 157 1.14 -5.34 10.50
CA GLN A 157 1.44 -6.75 10.20
C GLN A 157 0.28 -7.74 10.41
N GLY A 158 -0.88 -7.29 10.87
CA GLY A 158 -2.04 -8.16 11.12
C GLY A 158 -2.42 -8.97 9.88
N HIS A 159 -2.77 -10.24 10.08
CA HIS A 159 -3.33 -11.08 9.03
C HIS A 159 -4.86 -11.09 9.16
N ASP A 160 -5.53 -10.36 8.29
CA ASP A 160 -6.99 -10.21 8.28
C ASP A 160 -7.71 -11.43 7.71
N SER A 161 -9.04 -11.34 7.63
CA SER A 161 -9.91 -12.39 7.12
C SER A 161 -10.95 -11.88 6.10
N TYR A 162 -11.45 -12.80 5.28
CA TYR A 162 -12.48 -12.56 4.29
C TYR A 162 -13.57 -13.65 4.37
N ASP A 163 -14.83 -13.24 4.41
CA ASP A 163 -15.98 -14.15 4.31
C ASP A 163 -16.49 -14.17 2.85
N PRO A 164 -16.34 -15.28 2.11
CA PRO A 164 -16.75 -15.37 0.70
C PRO A 164 -18.27 -15.39 0.48
N GLN A 165 -19.06 -15.77 1.50
CA GLN A 165 -20.52 -15.74 1.41
C GLN A 165 -21.03 -14.31 1.53
N LYS A 166 -20.48 -13.55 2.50
CA LYS A 166 -20.84 -12.15 2.73
C LYS A 166 -20.12 -11.18 1.81
N ARG A 167 -18.99 -11.61 1.23
CA ARG A 167 -18.06 -10.77 0.45
C ARG A 167 -17.54 -9.59 1.25
N LEU A 168 -17.17 -9.83 2.51
CA LEU A 168 -16.68 -8.82 3.43
C LEU A 168 -15.30 -9.18 3.94
N PHE A 169 -14.42 -8.18 3.96
CA PHE A 169 -13.14 -8.22 4.67
C PHE A 169 -13.34 -7.71 6.10
N PHE A 170 -12.73 -8.38 7.08
CA PHE A 170 -12.71 -7.94 8.48
C PHE A 170 -11.28 -7.54 8.83
N LEU A 171 -11.05 -6.23 8.98
CA LEU A 171 -9.73 -5.64 9.12
C LEU A 171 -9.47 -5.22 10.58
N GLY A 172 -8.30 -5.57 11.11
CA GLY A 172 -7.80 -5.02 12.38
C GLY A 172 -7.12 -3.67 12.19
N VAL A 173 -7.81 -2.57 12.51
CA VAL A 173 -7.36 -1.21 12.18
C VAL A 173 -6.74 -0.50 13.39
N ASN A 174 -5.64 0.23 13.17
CA ASN A 174 -5.10 1.20 14.11
C ASN A 174 -5.69 2.59 13.83
N HIS A 175 -5.83 3.43 14.85
CA HIS A 175 -6.25 4.83 14.70
C HIS A 175 -5.26 5.74 15.44
N ILE A 176 -4.08 5.92 14.85
CA ILE A 176 -2.93 6.61 15.46
C ILE A 176 -2.34 7.61 14.46
N CYS A 177 -2.14 8.86 14.87
CA CYS A 177 -1.52 9.95 14.10
C CYS A 177 -0.17 10.38 14.73
N MET A 178 0.59 11.28 14.08
CA MET A 178 1.92 11.68 14.56
C MET A 178 2.31 13.11 14.21
N ASP A 179 3.30 13.60 14.96
CA ASP A 179 4.17 14.70 14.57
C ASP A 179 5.52 14.12 14.11
N TRP A 180 6.17 14.74 13.13
CA TRP A 180 7.43 14.24 12.59
C TRP A 180 8.34 15.40 12.16
N GLU A 181 9.60 15.35 12.62
CA GLU A 181 10.69 16.18 12.10
C GLU A 181 11.88 15.27 11.75
N PRO A 182 12.30 15.19 10.47
CA PRO A 182 13.51 14.47 10.11
C PRO A 182 14.72 15.28 10.57
N PHE A 183 15.75 14.57 11.07
CA PHE A 183 17.02 15.18 11.46
C PHE A 183 18.19 14.47 10.78
N MET A 184 19.31 15.17 10.65
CA MET A 184 20.61 14.57 10.36
C MET A 184 21.42 14.58 11.65
N LEU A 185 21.98 13.43 12.01
CA LEU A 185 22.99 13.41 13.07
C LEU A 185 24.22 14.19 12.59
N PRO A 186 24.82 15.04 13.44
CA PRO A 186 26.03 15.80 13.11
C PRO A 186 27.23 14.91 12.81
#